data_AF-A0A0A0B8C0-F1
#
_entry.id   AF-A0A0A0B8C0-F1
#
_cell.length_a   1.000
_cell.length_b   1.000
_cell.length_c   1.000
_cell.angle_alpha   90.00
_cell.angle_beta   90.00
_cell.angle_gamma   90.00
#
_symmetry.space_group_name_H-M   'P 1'
#
loop_
_entity.id
_entity.type
_entity.pdbx_description
1 polymer ?
#
loop_
_entity_poly.entity_id
_entity_poly.type
_entity_poly.pdbx_seq_one_letter_code
_entity_poly.pdbx_strand_id
1 'polypeptide(L)'
;MEDFAYPGADAILAEHGLKLIAGDGHILFEPSEDGWCDAALIKVEKHIITGTVRKVVNYCFETSGTRGFLTLEVPETAAVRGGDEPLEATALLQSGEEKTYDVPANRTVGLDVDPANARAPKSILLELRFGTWETSAE
;
A
#
# COMPACT_ATOMS: atom_id res chain seq x y z
N MET A 1 -12.54 -20.43 -9.68
CA MET A 1 -11.16 -19.97 -9.44
C MET A 1 -11.10 -18.60 -10.07
N GLU A 2 -11.77 -17.66 -9.41
CA GLU A 2 -11.72 -16.26 -9.80
C GLU A 2 -10.33 -15.76 -9.48
N ASP A 3 -9.59 -15.46 -10.54
CA ASP A 3 -8.26 -14.91 -10.49
C ASP A 3 -8.40 -13.46 -10.02
N PHE A 4 -8.51 -13.25 -8.70
CA PHE A 4 -8.41 -11.91 -8.10
C PHE A 4 -6.98 -11.34 -8.25
N ALA A 5 -6.13 -11.97 -9.06
CA ALA A 5 -4.75 -11.59 -9.25
C ALA A 5 -4.68 -10.24 -9.93
N TYR A 6 -3.71 -9.47 -9.46
CA TYR A 6 -3.48 -8.15 -9.98
C TYR A 6 -3.00 -8.18 -11.44
N PRO A 7 -3.53 -7.33 -12.34
CA PRO A 7 -3.13 -7.33 -13.75
C PRO A 7 -1.64 -6.96 -13.89
N GLY A 8 -0.83 -7.88 -14.41
CA GLY A 8 0.61 -7.65 -14.60
C GLY A 8 1.46 -7.80 -13.34
N ALA A 9 0.94 -8.45 -12.28
CA ALA A 9 1.66 -8.70 -11.03
C ALA A 9 3.07 -9.27 -11.22
N ASP A 10 3.22 -10.30 -12.06
CA ASP A 10 4.51 -10.95 -12.31
C ASP A 10 5.53 -10.02 -12.96
N ALA A 11 5.10 -9.18 -13.91
CA ALA A 11 5.97 -8.21 -14.57
C ALA A 11 6.45 -7.15 -13.58
N ILE A 12 5.52 -6.58 -12.79
CA ILE A 12 5.84 -5.57 -11.78
C ILE A 12 6.77 -6.14 -10.70
N LEU A 13 6.58 -7.40 -10.30
CA LEU A 13 7.48 -8.09 -9.38
C LEU A 13 8.89 -8.25 -9.98
N ALA A 14 8.99 -8.66 -11.25
CA ALA A 14 10.27 -8.86 -11.91
C ALA A 14 11.02 -7.54 -12.17
N GLU A 15 10.31 -6.47 -12.54
CA GLU A 15 10.90 -5.18 -12.93
C GLU A 15 11.15 -4.26 -11.73
N HIS A 16 10.21 -4.20 -10.78
CA HIS A 16 10.26 -3.25 -9.65
C HIS A 16 10.45 -3.92 -8.29
N GLY A 17 10.41 -5.26 -8.21
CA GLY A 17 10.48 -5.98 -6.94
C GLY A 17 9.25 -5.75 -6.05
N LEU A 18 8.13 -5.32 -6.64
CA LEU A 18 6.88 -5.04 -5.94
C LEU A 18 5.91 -6.20 -6.18
N LYS A 19 5.52 -6.88 -5.09
CA LYS A 19 4.62 -8.02 -5.18
C LYS A 19 3.18 -7.58 -4.95
N LEU A 20 2.39 -7.63 -6.02
CA LEU A 20 0.96 -7.35 -5.99
C LEU A 20 0.22 -8.69 -5.93
N ILE A 21 -0.60 -8.86 -4.89
CA ILE A 21 -1.25 -10.15 -4.60
C ILE A 21 -2.62 -10.20 -5.25
N ALA A 22 -3.42 -9.16 -5.03
CA ALA A 22 -4.78 -9.10 -5.53
C ALA A 22 -5.19 -7.67 -5.85
N GLY A 23 -6.10 -7.48 -6.80
CA GLY A 23 -6.70 -6.17 -7.03
C GLY A 23 -7.73 -6.17 -8.15
N ASP A 24 -8.64 -5.22 -8.10
CA ASP A 24 -9.78 -5.11 -9.03
C ASP A 24 -9.42 -4.38 -10.35
N GLY A 25 -8.15 -4.03 -10.55
CA GLY A 25 -7.71 -3.17 -11.67
C GLY A 25 -8.09 -1.69 -11.54
N HIS A 26 -8.76 -1.31 -10.46
CA HIS A 26 -9.11 0.08 -10.14
C HIS A 26 -8.00 0.84 -9.39
N ILE A 27 -6.97 0.14 -8.91
CA ILE A 27 -5.77 0.73 -8.32
C ILE A 27 -4.58 0.23 -9.13
N LEU A 28 -4.07 1.04 -10.06
CA LEU A 28 -2.99 0.61 -10.97
C LEU A 28 -1.63 1.14 -10.51
N PHE A 29 -0.59 0.31 -10.58
CA PHE A 29 0.77 0.69 -10.19
C PHE A 29 1.34 1.60 -11.28
N GLU A 30 1.71 2.81 -10.86
CA GLU A 30 2.35 3.78 -11.72
C GLU A 30 3.85 3.84 -11.37
N PRO A 31 4.73 3.40 -12.28
CA PRO A 31 6.17 3.49 -12.05
C PRO A 31 6.60 4.97 -12.09
N SER A 32 7.19 5.46 -11.00
CA SER A 32 7.80 6.79 -10.95
C SER A 32 9.33 6.69 -11.07
N GLU A 33 9.90 7.32 -12.11
CA GLU A 33 11.35 7.27 -12.37
C GLU A 33 12.17 7.94 -11.25
N ASP A 34 11.64 9.01 -10.64
CA ASP A 34 12.31 9.77 -9.57
C ASP A 34 11.72 9.47 -8.17
N GLY A 35 10.81 8.50 -8.06
CA GLY A 35 10.04 8.27 -6.83
C GLY A 35 9.04 9.40 -6.51
N TRP A 36 8.78 10.28 -7.48
CA TRP A 36 7.78 11.33 -7.41
C TRP A 36 6.40 10.74 -7.67
N CYS A 37 5.52 10.78 -6.67
CA CYS A 37 4.10 10.49 -6.86
C CYS A 37 3.34 11.81 -6.89
N ASP A 38 2.48 11.99 -7.90
CA ASP A 38 1.53 13.10 -7.91
C ASP A 38 0.62 13.09 -6.67
N ALA A 39 0.11 14.26 -6.30
CA ALA A 39 -0.75 14.39 -5.13
C ALA A 39 -2.06 13.59 -5.26
N ALA A 40 -2.55 13.43 -6.49
CA ALA A 40 -3.74 12.64 -6.81
C ALA A 40 -3.52 11.12 -6.70
N LEU A 41 -2.26 10.66 -6.69
CA LEU A 41 -1.92 9.24 -6.61
C LEU A 41 -1.78 8.79 -5.15
N ILE A 42 -2.15 7.53 -4.91
CA ILE A 42 -1.83 6.87 -3.64
C ILE A 42 -0.32 6.65 -3.60
N LYS A 43 0.31 7.02 -2.48
CA LYS A 43 1.75 6.76 -2.26
C LYS A 43 1.95 5.82 -1.09
N VAL A 44 2.58 4.68 -1.34
CA VAL A 44 3.05 3.76 -0.30
C VAL A 44 4.54 3.97 -0.09
N GLU A 45 4.91 4.33 1.14
CA GLU A 45 6.28 4.66 1.49
C GLU A 45 6.90 3.53 2.32
N LYS A 46 7.91 2.89 1.73
CA LYS A 46 8.69 1.83 2.36
C LYS A 46 10.02 2.37 2.86
N HIS A 47 10.34 2.11 4.13
CA HIS A 47 11.61 2.52 4.72
C HIS A 47 12.50 1.31 4.94
N ILE A 48 13.54 1.20 4.13
CA ILE A 48 14.55 0.15 4.26
C ILE A 48 15.66 0.68 5.15
N ILE A 49 15.86 0.04 6.31
CA ILE A 49 16.90 0.43 7.27
C ILE A 49 17.91 -0.71 7.35
N THR A 50 19.11 -0.51 6.79
CA THR A 50 20.20 -1.49 6.81
C THR A 50 21.41 -0.88 7.50
N GLY A 51 21.62 -1.24 8.77
CA GLY A 51 22.69 -0.65 9.58
C GLY A 51 22.45 0.85 9.81
N THR A 52 23.35 1.69 9.29
CA THR A 52 23.25 3.16 9.34
C THR A 52 22.61 3.76 8.08
N VAL A 53 22.32 2.95 7.06
CA VAL A 53 21.75 3.41 5.79
C VAL A 53 20.23 3.36 5.87
N ARG A 54 19.59 4.49 5.57
CA ARG A 54 18.13 4.61 5.42
C ARG A 54 17.81 4.89 3.95
N LYS A 55 17.09 3.98 3.30
CA LYS A 55 16.58 4.16 1.95
C LYS A 55 15.05 4.25 2.01
N VAL A 56 14.49 5.28 1.39
CA VAL A 56 13.05 5.45 1.23
C VAL A 56 12.70 5.05 -0.19
N VAL A 57 11.69 4.18 -0.33
CA VAL A 57 11.14 3.76 -1.62
C VAL A 57 9.66 4.17 -1.64
N ASN A 58 9.26 4.88 -2.67
CA ASN A 58 7.88 5.29 -2.89
C ASN A 58 7.29 4.44 -4.00
N TYR A 59 6.12 3.85 -3.75
CA TYR A 59 5.32 3.19 -4.78
C TYR A 59 4.07 4.03 -5.02
N CYS A 60 3.85 4.44 -6.26
CA CYS A 60 2.71 5.25 -6.65
C CYS A 60 1.62 4.36 -7.25
N PHE A 61 0.36 4.66 -6.95
CA PHE A 61 -0.77 3.98 -7.55
C PHE A 61 -1.83 4.98 -8.01
N GLU A 62 -2.26 4.84 -9.25
CA GLU A 62 -3.42 5.56 -9.77
C GLU A 62 -4.71 4.87 -9.33
N THR A 63 -5.71 5.67 -9.01
CA THR A 63 -7.06 5.18 -8.73
C THR A 63 -7.98 5.55 -9.88
N SER A 64 -8.79 4.59 -10.33
CA SER A 64 -9.79 4.79 -11.38
C SER A 64 -11.15 4.33 -10.91
N GLY A 65 -12.21 5.07 -11.24
CA GLY A 65 -13.58 4.76 -10.82
C GLY A 65 -13.97 5.26 -9.43
N THR A 66 -15.07 4.74 -8.88
CA THR A 66 -15.66 5.19 -7.61
C THR A 66 -15.30 4.33 -6.40
N ARG A 67 -14.74 3.14 -6.64
CA ARG A 67 -14.25 2.21 -5.62
C ARG A 67 -13.18 1.31 -6.21
N GLY A 68 -12.29 0.81 -5.37
CA GLY A 68 -11.28 -0.15 -5.77
C GLY A 68 -10.54 -0.73 -4.57
N PHE A 69 -9.97 -1.91 -4.75
CA PHE A 69 -9.11 -2.55 -3.76
C PHE A 69 -7.81 -3.05 -4.39
N LEU A 70 -6.77 -3.08 -3.56
CA LEU A 70 -5.46 -3.61 -3.89
C LEU A 70 -4.84 -4.23 -2.65
N THR A 71 -4.44 -5.48 -2.76
CA THR A 71 -3.62 -6.18 -1.77
C THR A 71 -2.22 -6.33 -2.32
N LEU A 72 -1.23 -5.83 -1.58
CA LEU A 72 0.17 -5.82 -1.94
C LEU A 72 1.03 -6.31 -0.78
N GLU A 73 2.10 -7.03 -1.09
CA GLU A 73 3.06 -7.54 -0.10
C GLU A 73 4.28 -6.63 -0.09
N VAL A 74 4.26 -5.63 0.80
CA VAL A 74 5.32 -4.64 0.93
C VAL A 74 5.85 -4.64 2.37
N PRO A 75 6.93 -5.40 2.63
CA PRO A 75 7.56 -5.38 3.94
C PRO A 75 8.14 -4.00 4.23
N GLU A 76 8.13 -3.60 5.51
CA GLU A 76 8.69 -2.33 5.99
C GLU A 76 7.97 -1.08 5.46
N THR A 77 6.64 -1.20 5.24
CA THR A 77 5.82 -0.03 4.93
C THR A 77 5.75 0.87 6.16
N ALA A 78 6.21 2.11 6.01
CA ALA A 78 6.29 3.10 7.07
C ALA A 78 5.14 4.13 7.02
N ALA A 79 4.67 4.48 5.82
CA ALA A 79 3.57 5.41 5.66
C ALA A 79 2.78 5.15 4.38
N VAL A 80 1.53 5.60 4.38
CA VAL A 80 0.65 5.59 3.22
C VAL A 80 0.07 6.98 3.07
N ARG A 81 0.00 7.48 1.84
CA ARG A 81 -0.65 8.73 1.49
C ARG A 81 -1.87 8.45 0.62
N GLY A 82 -2.99 9.07 0.97
CA GLY A 82 -4.20 9.06 0.16
C GLY A 82 -4.01 9.88 -1.11
N GLY A 83 -4.62 9.40 -2.20
CA GLY A 83 -4.68 10.12 -3.47
C GLY A 83 -5.74 11.22 -3.45
N ASP A 84 -6.47 11.38 -4.55
CA ASP A 84 -7.55 12.39 -4.65
C ASP A 84 -8.70 12.12 -3.67
N GLU A 85 -8.99 10.85 -3.43
CA GLU A 85 -10.05 10.38 -2.52
C GLU A 85 -9.46 9.74 -1.24
N PRO A 86 -10.22 9.74 -0.13
CA PRO A 86 -9.83 9.01 1.08
C PRO A 86 -9.85 7.50 0.84
N LEU A 87 -8.98 6.79 1.57
CA LEU A 87 -8.87 5.34 1.50
C LEU A 87 -8.61 4.75 2.88
N GLU A 88 -8.97 3.49 3.05
CA GLU A 88 -8.56 2.66 4.17
C GLU A 88 -7.32 1.86 3.79
N ALA A 89 -6.32 1.89 4.66
CA ALA A 89 -5.12 1.07 4.57
C ALA A 89 -5.11 0.06 5.71
N THR A 90 -5.35 -1.22 5.40
CA THR A 90 -5.26 -2.32 6.36
C THR A 90 -3.90 -2.99 6.26
N ALA A 91 -3.11 -2.90 7.32
CA ALA A 91 -1.79 -3.50 7.39
C ALA A 91 -1.82 -4.76 8.27
N LEU A 92 -1.44 -5.90 7.71
CA LEU A 92 -1.21 -7.15 8.45
C LEU A 92 0.24 -7.22 8.90
N LEU A 93 0.44 -7.23 10.22
CA LEU A 93 1.75 -7.34 10.86
C LEU A 93 2.27 -8.78 10.84
N GLN A 94 3.58 -8.98 10.91
CA GLN A 94 4.21 -10.31 11.08
C GLN A 94 3.72 -11.07 12.31
N SER A 95 3.23 -10.36 13.32
CA SER A 95 2.61 -10.95 14.51
C SER A 95 1.26 -11.64 14.20
N GLY A 96 0.69 -11.42 13.00
CA GLY A 96 -0.67 -11.84 12.63
C GLY A 96 -1.76 -10.85 13.03
N GLU A 97 -1.40 -9.70 13.58
CA GLU A 97 -2.35 -8.63 13.94
C GLU A 97 -2.64 -7.74 12.72
N GLU A 98 -3.92 -7.47 12.46
CA GLU A 98 -4.38 -6.55 11.43
C GLU A 98 -4.69 -5.19 12.04
N LYS A 99 -4.15 -4.13 11.44
CA LYS A 99 -4.44 -2.75 11.84
C LYS A 99 -4.92 -1.96 10.64
N THR A 100 -6.09 -1.38 10.78
CA THR A 100 -6.69 -0.52 9.76
C THR A 100 -6.43 0.95 10.10
N TYR A 101 -6.02 1.70 9.09
CA TYR A 101 -5.69 3.11 9.16
C TYR A 101 -6.56 3.85 8.16
N ASP A 102 -7.32 4.84 8.64
CA ASP A 102 -8.03 5.78 7.78
C ASP A 102 -7.03 6.78 7.22
N VAL A 103 -6.92 6.82 5.89
CA VAL A 103 -5.98 7.69 5.16
C VAL A 103 -6.79 8.74 4.40
N PRO A 104 -6.82 9.98 4.88
CA PRO A 104 -7.57 11.03 4.20
C PRO A 104 -6.98 11.34 2.82
N ALA A 105 -7.84 11.82 1.92
CA ALA A 105 -7.44 12.35 0.63
C ALA A 105 -6.29 13.34 0.77
N ASN A 106 -5.26 13.22 -0.07
CA ASN A 106 -4.10 14.08 -0.09
C ASN A 106 -3.31 14.17 1.23
N ARG A 107 -3.51 13.23 2.16
CA ARG A 107 -2.84 13.22 3.47
C ARG A 107 -2.00 11.96 3.65
N THR A 108 -0.86 12.13 4.29
CA THR A 108 0.02 11.02 4.66
C THR A 108 -0.28 10.58 6.09
N VAL A 109 -0.46 9.28 6.27
CA VAL A 109 -0.63 8.61 7.55
C VAL A 109 0.55 7.68 7.74
N GLY A 110 1.24 7.83 8.87
CA GLY A 110 2.28 6.89 9.27
C GLY A 110 1.63 5.61 9.76
N LEU A 111 2.06 4.47 9.23
CA LEU A 111 1.74 3.18 9.80
C LEU A 111 2.61 3.04 11.05
N ASP A 112 2.13 3.58 12.17
CA ASP A 112 2.83 3.47 13.46
C ASP A 112 2.87 2.00 13.86
N VAL A 113 4.05 1.44 13.66
CA VAL A 113 4.42 0.11 14.11
C VAL A 113 5.17 0.25 15.41
N ASP A 114 4.43 -0.04 16.48
CA ASP A 114 4.90 -0.40 17.80
C ASP A 114 6.24 0.26 18.23
N PRO A 115 6.19 1.39 18.97
CA PRO A 115 7.40 2.08 19.42
C PRO A 115 8.30 1.23 20.34
N ALA A 116 7.82 0.10 20.87
CA ALA A 116 8.63 -0.85 21.64
C ALA A 116 9.52 -1.74 20.75
N ASN A 117 9.27 -1.81 19.44
CA ASN A 117 10.06 -2.54 18.47
C ASN A 117 10.57 -1.61 17.36
N ALA A 118 11.47 -0.69 17.72
CA ALA A 118 12.12 0.28 16.83
C ALA A 118 12.97 -0.32 15.68
N ARG A 119 12.86 -1.62 15.39
CA ARG A 119 13.62 -2.35 14.36
C ARG A 119 12.80 -2.64 13.08
N ALA A 120 11.88 -1.75 12.78
CA ALA A 120 11.09 -1.60 11.54
C ALA A 120 9.68 -2.22 11.57
N PRO A 121 8.71 -1.55 10.92
CA PRO A 121 7.40 -2.13 10.61
C PRO A 121 7.60 -3.47 9.95
N LYS A 122 7.03 -4.52 10.54
CA LYS A 122 6.95 -5.81 9.88
C LYS A 122 5.55 -6.05 9.30
N SER A 123 4.89 -5.00 8.84
CA SER A 123 3.72 -5.15 7.96
C SER A 123 4.16 -6.00 6.76
N ILE A 124 3.54 -7.16 6.56
CA ILE A 124 3.84 -8.05 5.43
C ILE A 124 2.93 -7.70 4.27
N LEU A 125 1.63 -7.62 4.57
CA LEU A 125 0.58 -7.36 3.61
C LEU A 125 -0.04 -6.01 3.94
N LEU A 126 -0.22 -5.20 2.91
CA LEU A 126 -0.95 -3.96 2.96
C LEU A 126 -2.13 -4.13 2.00
N GLU A 127 -3.31 -3.79 2.47
CA GLU A 127 -4.50 -3.74 1.68
C GLU A 127 -5.00 -2.31 1.64
N LEU A 128 -5.24 -1.80 0.44
CA LEU A 128 -5.73 -0.46 0.18
C LEU A 128 -7.14 -0.60 -0.37
N ARG A 129 -8.09 0.13 0.21
CA ARG A 129 -9.49 0.17 -0.24
C ARG A 129 -9.95 1.60 -0.28
N PHE A 130 -10.47 2.05 -1.43
CA PHE A 130 -11.10 3.36 -1.53
C PHE A 130 -12.53 3.24 -2.02
N GLY A 131 -13.33 4.27 -1.75
CA GLY A 131 -14.75 4.30 -2.02
C GLY A 131 -15.58 3.59 -0.95
N THR A 132 -16.91 3.60 -1.13
CA THR A 132 -17.83 2.93 -0.21
C THR A 132 -17.92 1.45 -0.52
N TRP A 133 -17.37 0.64 0.37
CA TRP A 133 -17.59 -0.80 0.42
C TRP A 133 -18.74 -0.99 1.41
N GLU A 134 -19.95 -1.26 0.93
CA GLU A 134 -21.00 -1.75 1.83
C GLU A 134 -20.46 -3.05 2.44
N THR A 135 -20.06 -2.97 3.70
CA THR A 135 -19.74 -4.15 4.49
C THR A 135 -21.04 -4.93 4.60
N SER A 136 -21.27 -5.89 3.71
CA SER A 136 -22.29 -6.92 3.92
C SER A 136 -21.89 -7.68 5.19
N ALA A 137 -22.36 -7.17 6.32
CA ALA A 137 -22.46 -7.90 7.55
C ALA A 137 -23.62 -8.88 7.37
N GLU A 138 -23.28 -10.15 7.17
CA GLU A 138 -24.21 -11.29 7.24
C GLU A 138 -24.22 -11.86 8.66
#